data_AF-A0A2W0C6C1-F1
#
_entry.id   AF-A0A2W0C6C1-F1
#
_cell.length_a   1.000
_cell.length_b   1.000
_cell.length_c   1.000
_cell.angle_alpha   90.00
_cell.angle_beta   90.00
_cell.angle_gamma   90.00
#
_symmetry.space_group_name_H-M   'P 1'
#
loop_
_entity.id
_entity.type
_entity.pdbx_description
1 polymer ?
#
loop_
_entity_poly.entity_id
_entity_poly.type
_entity_poly.pdbx_seq_one_letter_code
_entity_poly.pdbx_strand_id
1 'polypeptide(L)'
;MEKIQSHVIKDIWRVREGLLLEVHKFKSLGSCWISSKKSVKQIRGCKGLTELKEDYCDNYTKKTFPKGTLIYNTVPVEPEMNKDNFKFEIKSSGGSIFGKSAEEMRKILNDIVNAINTYE
;
A
#
# COMPACT_ATOMS: atom_id res chain seq x y z
N MET A 1 5.95 -17.73 5.26
CA MET A 1 5.67 -16.32 4.93
C MET A 1 6.09 -15.47 6.11
N GLU A 2 6.61 -14.27 5.85
CA GLU A 2 7.12 -13.37 6.89
C GLU A 2 6.51 -11.99 6.70
N LYS A 3 5.93 -11.41 7.77
CA LYS A 3 5.46 -10.02 7.74
C LYS A 3 6.66 -9.09 7.94
N ILE A 4 7.10 -8.44 6.86
CA ILE A 4 8.31 -7.61 6.85
C ILE A 4 8.01 -6.14 7.19
N GLN A 5 6.77 -5.70 7.00
CA GLN A 5 6.31 -4.38 7.39
C GLN A 5 4.87 -4.47 7.87
N SER A 6 4.56 -3.77 8.97
CA SER A 6 3.18 -3.54 9.36
C SER A 6 2.92 -2.08 9.69
N HIS A 7 1.87 -1.52 9.12
CA HIS A 7 1.44 -0.15 9.34
C HIS A 7 -0.08 -0.03 9.18
N VAL A 8 -0.70 1.00 9.77
CA VAL A 8 -2.16 1.20 9.72
C VAL A 8 -2.74 1.31 8.31
N ILE A 9 -1.93 1.76 7.33
CA ILE A 9 -2.37 1.87 5.93
C ILE A 9 -1.86 0.74 5.03
N LYS A 10 -0.82 0.01 5.45
CA LYS A 10 -0.17 -0.95 4.56
C LYS A 10 0.64 -1.98 5.33
N ASP A 11 0.43 -3.25 4.98
CA ASP A 11 1.28 -4.35 5.39
C ASP A 11 2.06 -4.89 4.19
N ILE A 12 3.24 -5.43 4.43
CA ILE A 12 4.04 -6.11 3.41
C ILE A 12 4.46 -7.47 3.96
N TRP A 13 4.19 -8.49 3.18
CA TRP A 13 4.56 -9.87 3.45
C TRP A 13 5.54 -10.36 2.39
N ARG A 14 6.58 -11.07 2.83
CA ARG A 14 7.44 -11.83 1.94
C ARG A 14 6.84 -13.22 1.77
N VAL A 15 6.37 -13.50 0.55
CA VAL A 15 5.85 -14.83 0.17
C VAL A 15 7.03 -15.76 -0.08
N ARG A 16 7.97 -15.31 -0.91
CA ARG A 16 9.28 -15.94 -1.14
C ARG A 16 10.31 -14.87 -1.53
N GLU A 17 11.55 -15.29 -1.76
CA GLU A 17 12.59 -14.37 -2.24
C GLU A 17 12.17 -13.72 -3.56
N GLY A 18 12.28 -12.38 -3.62
CA GLY A 18 11.87 -11.59 -4.77
C GLY A 18 10.36 -11.49 -5.02
N LEU A 19 9.50 -12.02 -4.14
CA LEU A 19 8.04 -11.95 -4.27
C LEU A 19 7.39 -11.44 -2.97
N LEU A 20 6.76 -10.28 -3.07
CA LEU A 20 6.08 -9.61 -1.97
C LEU A 20 4.57 -9.54 -2.21
N LEU A 21 3.82 -9.66 -1.13
CA LEU A 21 2.39 -9.34 -1.06
C LEU A 21 2.24 -8.05 -0.26
N GLU A 22 1.77 -6.99 -0.91
CA GLU A 22 1.39 -5.74 -0.25
C GLU A 22 -0.12 -5.74 0.00
N VAL A 23 -0.52 -5.48 1.24
CA VAL A 23 -1.93 -5.33 1.61
C VAL A 23 -2.19 -3.88 1.93
N HIS A 24 -2.92 -3.21 1.05
CA HIS A 24 -3.30 -1.80 1.18
C HIS A 24 -4.58 -1.71 2.02
N LYS A 25 -4.43 -1.14 3.22
CA LYS A 25 -5.47 -0.92 4.23
C LYS A 25 -5.87 0.55 4.28
N PHE A 26 -6.09 1.16 3.13
CA PHE A 26 -6.50 2.55 3.05
C PHE A 26 -7.49 2.75 1.91
N LYS A 27 -8.30 3.79 2.03
CA LYS A 27 -9.10 4.30 0.93
C LYS A 27 -8.64 5.70 0.56
N SER A 28 -8.78 6.03 -0.73
CA SER A 28 -8.44 7.35 -1.23
C SER A 28 -9.49 8.36 -0.79
N LEU A 29 -9.05 9.53 -0.36
CA LEU A 29 -9.94 10.64 -0.02
C LEU A 29 -10.35 11.48 -1.24
N GLY A 30 -9.98 11.07 -2.46
CA GLY A 30 -10.43 11.74 -3.68
C GLY A 30 -9.62 11.37 -4.92
N SER A 31 -9.88 12.09 -6.01
CA SER A 31 -9.14 11.98 -7.28
C SER A 31 -8.00 13.00 -7.40
N CYS A 32 -7.70 13.75 -6.33
CA CYS A 32 -6.64 14.76 -6.32
C CYS A 32 -5.27 14.13 -6.00
N TRP A 33 -4.24 14.71 -6.60
CA TRP A 33 -2.86 14.28 -6.44
C TRP A 33 -2.08 15.44 -5.84
N ILE A 34 -1.60 15.28 -4.61
CA ILE A 34 -0.81 16.30 -3.93
C ILE A 34 0.65 16.14 -4.37
N SER A 35 1.04 16.90 -5.40
CA SER A 35 2.41 16.94 -5.93
C SER A 35 3.34 17.83 -5.08
N SER A 36 2.78 18.87 -4.45
CA SER A 36 3.53 19.82 -3.61
C SER A 36 3.64 19.32 -2.17
N LYS A 37 4.79 18.73 -1.83
CA LYS A 37 5.11 18.24 -0.48
C LYS A 37 5.67 19.32 0.47
N LYS A 38 5.50 20.61 0.16
CA LYS A 38 6.21 21.71 0.85
C LYS A 38 6.06 21.70 2.38
N SER A 39 4.96 21.16 2.89
CA SER A 39 4.66 21.08 4.33
C SER A 39 4.22 19.68 4.78
N VAL A 40 4.98 18.64 4.41
CA VAL A 40 4.71 17.27 4.89
C VAL A 40 5.75 16.77 5.91
N LYS A 41 5.33 15.83 6.74
CA LYS A 41 6.17 15.05 7.65
C LYS A 41 6.23 13.62 7.14
N GLN A 42 7.42 13.04 7.02
CA GLN A 42 7.55 11.63 6.68
C GLN A 42 7.20 10.75 7.88
N ILE A 43 6.35 9.75 7.66
CA ILE A 43 5.95 8.79 8.69
C ILE A 43 6.90 7.60 8.66
N ARG A 44 7.43 7.22 9.83
CA ARG A 44 8.33 6.08 9.96
C ARG A 44 7.54 4.77 9.81
N GLY A 45 8.19 3.73 9.29
CA GLY A 45 7.59 2.39 9.18
C GLY A 45 6.70 2.16 7.96
N CYS A 46 6.48 3.17 7.09
CA CYS A 46 5.83 2.97 5.80
C CYS A 46 6.45 3.87 4.73
N LYS A 47 7.23 3.28 3.81
CA LYS A 47 7.84 4.03 2.70
C LYS A 47 6.75 4.67 1.83
N GLY A 48 6.92 5.94 1.48
CA GLY A 48 5.97 6.71 0.68
C GLY A 48 4.84 7.34 1.50
N LEU A 49 4.71 7.05 2.79
CA LEU A 49 3.71 7.69 3.66
C LEU A 49 4.24 9.00 4.24
N THR A 50 3.42 10.04 4.10
CA THR A 50 3.65 11.35 4.68
C THR A 50 2.37 11.89 5.32
N GLU A 51 2.49 12.90 6.16
CA GLU A 51 1.39 13.55 6.87
C GLU A 51 1.46 15.06 6.65
N LEU A 52 0.32 15.71 6.41
CA LEU A 52 0.23 17.16 6.26
C LEU A 52 0.53 17.88 7.59
N LYS A 53 1.42 18.88 7.56
CA LYS A 53 1.72 19.74 8.74
C LYS A 53 0.78 20.93 8.89
N GLU A 54 0.06 21.28 7.85
CA GLU A 54 -0.91 22.38 7.76
C GLU A 54 -2.04 21.97 6.81
N ASP A 55 -3.14 22.72 6.83
CA ASP A 55 -4.24 22.51 5.90
C ASP A 55 -3.78 22.74 4.47
N TYR A 56 -4.16 21.85 3.56
CA TYR A 56 -3.84 21.94 2.13
C TYR A 56 -5.12 22.09 1.32
N CYS A 57 -5.26 23.20 0.59
CA CYS A 57 -6.33 23.37 -0.38
C CYS A 57 -5.82 23.04 -1.78
N ASP A 58 -6.43 22.03 -2.40
CA ASP A 58 -6.11 21.65 -3.76
C ASP A 58 -6.64 22.68 -4.75
N ASN A 59 -5.76 23.24 -5.58
CA ASN A 59 -6.14 24.32 -6.48
C ASN A 59 -7.10 23.88 -7.60
N TYR A 60 -7.09 22.60 -7.97
CA TYR A 60 -7.90 22.06 -9.07
C TYR A 60 -9.29 21.64 -8.60
N THR A 61 -9.35 20.78 -7.59
CA THR A 61 -10.61 20.28 -7.03
C THR A 61 -11.26 21.23 -6.02
N LYS A 62 -10.54 22.28 -5.59
CA LYS A 62 -10.93 23.19 -4.48
C LYS A 62 -11.22 22.46 -3.16
N LYS A 63 -10.81 21.20 -3.04
CA LYS A 63 -10.97 20.41 -1.83
C LYS A 63 -9.89 20.78 -0.82
N THR A 64 -10.29 21.01 0.42
CA THR A 64 -9.36 21.24 1.53
C THR A 64 -9.14 19.96 2.31
N PHE A 65 -7.88 19.63 2.55
CA PHE A 65 -7.44 18.52 3.38
C PHE A 65 -6.85 19.09 4.67
N PRO A 66 -7.36 18.70 5.84
CA PRO A 66 -6.88 19.24 7.10
C PRO A 66 -5.45 18.77 7.42
N LYS A 67 -4.77 19.54 8.25
CA LYS A 67 -3.54 19.13 8.95
C LYS A 67 -3.74 17.74 9.57
N GLY A 68 -2.73 16.88 9.44
CA GLY A 68 -2.78 15.49 9.89
C GLY A 68 -3.29 14.50 8.86
N THR A 69 -3.78 14.96 7.69
CA THR A 69 -4.17 14.04 6.60
C THR A 69 -2.95 13.23 6.13
N LEU A 70 -3.12 11.92 6.02
CA LEU A 70 -2.10 11.03 5.48
C LEU A 70 -2.07 11.09 3.96
N ILE A 71 -0.87 11.10 3.39
CA ILE A 71 -0.62 11.08 1.96
C ILE A 71 0.27 9.89 1.66
N TYR A 72 -0.25 8.91 0.92
CA TYR A 72 0.52 7.78 0.42
C TYR A 72 0.96 8.05 -1.02
N ASN A 73 2.27 8.18 -1.21
CA ASN A 73 2.94 8.68 -2.41
C ASN A 73 2.52 10.11 -2.78
N THR A 74 1.39 10.25 -3.47
CA THR A 74 0.78 11.51 -3.93
C THR A 74 -0.71 11.56 -3.63
N VAL A 75 -1.29 10.49 -3.09
CA VAL A 75 -2.73 10.35 -2.91
C VAL A 75 -3.08 10.58 -1.44
N PRO A 76 -4.00 11.49 -1.11
CA PRO A 76 -4.53 11.61 0.24
C PRO A 76 -5.36 10.38 0.60
N VAL A 77 -5.11 9.81 1.76
CA VAL A 77 -5.69 8.53 2.18
C VAL A 77 -6.13 8.57 3.63
N GLU A 78 -7.08 7.72 3.97
CA GLU A 78 -7.41 7.38 5.35
C GLU A 78 -7.36 5.87 5.56
N PRO A 79 -7.01 5.41 6.78
CA PRO A 79 -7.05 3.99 7.10
C PRO A 79 -8.42 3.40 6.79
N GLU A 80 -8.41 2.26 6.12
CA GLU A 80 -9.60 1.46 5.89
C GLU A 80 -9.74 0.47 7.04
N MET A 81 -10.92 0.42 7.64
CA MET A 81 -11.22 -0.44 8.78
C MET A 81 -11.97 -1.70 8.34
N ASN A 82 -12.68 -1.63 7.21
CA ASN A 82 -13.33 -2.80 6.64
C ASN A 82 -12.32 -3.63 5.83
N LYS A 83 -12.02 -4.83 6.31
CA LYS A 83 -11.08 -5.75 5.65
C LYS A 83 -11.54 -6.15 4.24
N ASP A 84 -12.84 -6.16 3.98
CA ASP A 84 -13.39 -6.50 2.66
C ASP A 84 -13.01 -5.47 1.58
N ASN A 85 -12.62 -4.25 2.00
CA ASN A 85 -12.18 -3.19 1.11
C ASN A 85 -10.66 -3.17 0.90
N PHE A 86 -9.91 -4.07 1.56
CA PHE A 86 -8.46 -4.13 1.41
C PHE A 86 -8.08 -4.54 0.00
N LYS A 87 -7.01 -3.94 -0.51
CA LYS A 87 -6.48 -4.27 -1.84
C LYS A 87 -5.18 -5.04 -1.69
N PHE A 88 -5.08 -6.14 -2.42
CA PHE A 88 -3.91 -6.99 -2.44
C PHE A 88 -3.12 -6.72 -3.73
N GLU A 89 -1.82 -6.45 -3.60
CA GLU A 89 -0.91 -6.23 -4.71
C GLU A 89 0.28 -7.18 -4.60
N ILE A 90 0.62 -7.85 -5.70
CA ILE A 90 1.78 -8.73 -5.78
C ILE A 90 2.92 -7.95 -6.45
N LYS A 91 4.08 -7.88 -5.79
CA LYS A 91 5.29 -7.29 -6.36
C LYS A 91 6.39 -8.31 -6.52
N SER A 92 6.94 -8.37 -7.72
CA SER A 92 8.16 -9.12 -8.02
C SER A 92 9.35 -8.16 -8.12
N SER A 93 10.51 -8.55 -7.59
CA SER A 93 11.72 -7.72 -7.62
C SER A 93 12.33 -7.57 -9.02
N GLY A 94 11.97 -8.44 -9.96
CA GLY A 94 12.49 -8.46 -11.34
C GLY A 94 11.41 -8.29 -12.42
N GLY A 95 10.22 -7.81 -12.09
CA GLY A 95 9.10 -7.64 -13.02
C GLY A 95 8.29 -8.92 -13.27
N SER A 96 8.96 -10.07 -13.45
CA SER A 96 8.30 -11.35 -13.72
C SER A 96 8.59 -12.42 -12.66
N ILE A 97 7.67 -13.38 -12.52
CA ILE A 97 7.84 -14.58 -11.71
C ILE A 97 8.24 -15.73 -12.65
N PHE A 98 9.34 -16.40 -12.35
CA PHE A 98 9.82 -17.57 -13.09
C PHE A 98 9.66 -18.86 -12.28
N GLY A 99 9.40 -19.95 -13.00
CA GLY A 99 9.37 -21.32 -12.49
C GLY A 99 9.86 -22.27 -13.59
N LYS A 100 10.45 -23.40 -13.19
CA LYS A 100 11.06 -24.40 -14.09
C LYS A 100 10.03 -25.38 -14.66
N SER A 101 8.83 -25.44 -14.07
CA SER A 101 7.74 -26.31 -14.50
C SER A 101 6.37 -25.70 -14.17
N ALA A 102 5.31 -26.25 -14.79
CA ALA A 102 3.94 -25.88 -14.46
C ALA A 102 3.57 -26.17 -13.00
N GLU A 103 4.13 -27.23 -12.41
CA GLU A 103 3.90 -27.58 -11.00
C GLU A 103 4.52 -26.55 -10.05
N GLU A 104 5.74 -26.07 -10.36
CA GLU A 104 6.37 -25.01 -9.58
C GLU A 104 5.55 -23.72 -9.66
N MET A 105 5.10 -23.34 -10.86
CA MET A 105 4.23 -22.17 -11.03
C MET A 105 2.92 -22.32 -10.25
N ARG A 106 2.28 -23.49 -10.29
CA ARG A 106 1.07 -23.77 -9.52
C ARG A 106 1.31 -23.61 -8.01
N LYS A 107 2.45 -24.09 -7.51
CA LYS A 107 2.81 -23.94 -6.09
C LYS A 107 2.93 -22.46 -5.70
N ILE A 108 3.60 -21.65 -6.52
CA ILE A 108 3.75 -20.20 -6.25
C ILE A 108 2.39 -19.52 -6.20
N LEU A 109 1.51 -19.81 -7.16
CA LEU A 109 0.16 -19.24 -7.19
C LEU A 109 -0.66 -19.67 -5.96
N ASN A 110 -0.58 -20.93 -5.57
CA ASN A 110 -1.24 -21.42 -4.36
C ASN A 110 -0.71 -20.74 -3.10
N ASP A 111 0.60 -20.52 -2.98
CA ASP A 111 1.19 -19.81 -1.83
C ASP A 111 0.66 -18.37 -1.73
N ILE A 112 0.47 -17.68 -2.86
CA ILE A 112 -0.14 -16.34 -2.92
C ILE A 112 -1.61 -16.38 -2.51
N VAL A 113 -2.40 -17.31 -3.08
CA VAL A 113 -3.82 -17.46 -2.74
C VAL A 113 -3.99 -17.76 -1.25
N ASN A 114 -3.18 -18.67 -0.71
CA ASN A 114 -3.16 -18.97 0.71
C ASN A 114 -2.83 -17.73 1.53
N ALA A 115 -1.81 -16.97 1.15
CA ALA A 115 -1.42 -15.74 1.83
C ALA A 115 -2.56 -14.72 1.93
N ILE A 116 -3.35 -14.57 0.86
CA ILE A 116 -4.50 -13.67 0.80
C ILE A 116 -5.62 -14.20 1.70
N ASN A 117 -5.93 -15.50 1.60
CA ASN A 117 -7.03 -16.13 2.35
C ASN A 117 -6.78 -16.18 3.86
N THR A 118 -5.51 -16.29 4.28
CA THR A 118 -5.13 -16.33 5.70
C THR A 118 -4.81 -14.95 6.27
N TYR A 119 -5.00 -13.88 5.50
CA TYR A 119 -4.69 -12.54 5.97
C TYR A 119 -5.71 -12.09 7.03
N GLU A 120 -5.23 -11.93 8.27
CA GLU A 120 -5.98 -11.40 9.42
C GLU A 120 -5.68 -9.92 9.66
#